data_AF-A0A8S0G230-F1
#
_entry.id   AF-A0A8S0G230-F1
#
_cell.length_a   1.000
_cell.length_b   1.000
_cell.length_c   1.000
_cell.angle_alpha   90.00
_cell.angle_beta   90.00
_cell.angle_gamma   90.00
#
_symmetry.space_group_name_H-M   'P 1'
#
loop_
_entity.id
_entity.type
_entity.pdbx_description
1 polymer ?
#
loop_
_entity_poly.entity_id
_entity_poly.type
_entity_poly.pdbx_seq_one_letter_code
_entity_poly.pdbx_strand_id
1 'polypeptide(L)'
;MLLQLPALDQLFISVKRIEVTHPQCLTFFLHRPDYWLAHRLASYCSHLAHPQFPLIGTGPFRLTQFTAELVRLESHDYYHLRHPLLKAVEYWITPPLCRKRFGNQLSASRANHHWQTGGAATGQPGQ
;
A
#
# COMPACT_ATOMS: atom_id res chain seq x y z
N MET A 1 -2.99 26.42 -6.83
CA MET A 1 -3.45 25.02 -6.71
C MET A 1 -2.59 24.17 -5.76
N LEU A 2 -1.24 24.19 -5.84
CA LEU A 2 -0.40 23.40 -4.92
C LEU A 2 -0.46 23.86 -3.44
N LEU A 3 -0.40 25.17 -3.18
CA LEU A 3 -0.42 25.76 -1.82
C LEU A 3 -1.84 25.99 -1.27
N GLN A 4 -2.89 25.61 -2.01
CA GLN A 4 -4.27 25.82 -1.56
C GLN A 4 -4.78 24.70 -0.64
N LEU A 5 -4.04 23.58 -0.57
CA LEU A 5 -4.34 22.48 0.34
C LEU A 5 -3.55 22.68 1.64
N PRO A 6 -4.19 22.75 2.82
CA PRO A 6 -3.52 23.05 4.09
C PRO A 6 -2.34 22.11 4.41
N ALA A 7 -2.46 20.83 4.06
CA ALA A 7 -1.39 19.85 4.26
C ALA A 7 -0.16 20.13 3.38
N LEU A 8 -0.37 20.64 2.15
CA LEU A 8 0.72 21.00 1.25
C LEU A 8 1.32 22.34 1.59
N ASP A 9 0.52 23.28 2.09
CA ASP A 9 1.02 24.56 2.59
C ASP A 9 2.05 24.35 3.72
N GLN A 10 1.73 23.46 4.68
CA GLN A 10 2.68 23.08 5.73
C GLN A 10 3.92 22.35 5.19
N LEU A 11 3.73 21.44 4.22
CA LEU A 11 4.84 20.72 3.58
C LEU A 11 5.80 21.69 2.85
N PHE A 12 5.26 22.78 2.31
CA PHE A 12 5.99 23.77 1.52
C PHE A 12 6.10 25.13 2.21
N ILE A 13 6.18 25.16 3.55
CA ILE A 13 6.23 26.40 4.35
C ILE A 13 7.42 27.32 4.01
N SER A 14 8.48 26.78 3.40
CA SER A 14 9.61 27.55 2.90
C SER A 14 9.31 28.28 1.58
N VAL A 15 8.29 27.87 0.83
CA VAL A 15 7.90 28.42 -0.47
C VAL A 15 7.01 29.64 -0.28
N LYS A 16 7.51 30.80 -0.70
CA LYS A 16 6.78 32.08 -0.67
C LYS A 16 5.74 32.17 -1.77
N ARG A 17 6.13 31.80 -2.99
CA ARG A 17 5.26 31.82 -4.17
C ARG A 17 5.84 30.95 -5.28
N ILE A 18 4.97 30.54 -6.19
CA ILE A 18 5.31 29.76 -7.38
C ILE A 18 4.83 30.56 -8.58
N GLU A 19 5.70 30.76 -9.57
CA GLU A 19 5.37 31.42 -10.83
C GLU A 19 5.53 30.46 -12.01
N VAL A 20 4.65 30.61 -12.99
CA VAL A 20 4.77 29.98 -14.31
C VAL A 20 5.47 30.98 -15.21
N THR A 21 6.79 30.86 -15.34
CA THR A 21 7.60 31.77 -16.16
C THR A 21 7.59 31.38 -17.64
N HIS A 22 7.27 30.12 -17.93
CA HIS A 22 7.14 29.55 -19.28
C HIS A 22 6.14 28.37 -19.24
N PRO A 23 5.48 27.99 -20.34
CA PRO A 23 4.56 26.84 -20.38
C PRO A 23 5.06 25.50 -19.82
N GLN A 24 6.37 25.29 -19.69
CA GLN A 24 7.00 24.06 -19.18
C GLN A 24 7.99 24.34 -18.04
N CYS A 25 7.94 25.54 -17.44
CA CYS A 25 8.86 25.93 -16.37
C CYS A 25 8.09 26.52 -15.18
N LEU A 26 8.37 25.99 -14.00
CA LEU A 26 7.92 26.53 -12.73
C LEU A 26 9.10 27.11 -11.96
N THR A 27 8.92 28.29 -11.40
CA THR A 27 9.92 28.95 -10.56
C THR A 27 9.40 29.07 -9.14
N PHE A 28 10.13 28.49 -8.18
CA PHE A 28 9.83 28.54 -6.75
C PHE A 28 10.63 29.66 -6.10
N PHE A 29 9.95 30.60 -5.46
CA PHE A 29 10.57 31.64 -4.65
C PHE A 29 10.46 31.24 -3.19
N LEU A 30 11.58 31.22 -2.47
CA LEU A 30 11.63 30.76 -1.09
C LEU A 30 11.73 31.93 -0.12
N HIS A 31 11.12 31.79 1.06
CA HIS A 31 11.31 32.70 2.19
C HIS A 31 12.71 32.59 2.77
N ARG A 32 13.28 31.38 2.76
CA ARG A 32 14.59 31.02 3.30
C ARG A 32 15.17 29.86 2.49
N PRO A 33 16.51 29.67 2.49
CA PRO A 33 17.12 28.51 1.85
C PRO A 33 16.53 27.19 2.36
N ASP A 34 16.28 26.26 1.45
CA ASP A 34 15.65 24.98 1.75
C ASP A 34 16.21 23.85 0.89
N TYR A 35 17.21 23.15 1.44
CA TYR A 35 17.90 22.05 0.77
C TYR A 35 17.07 20.77 0.62
N TRP A 36 15.96 20.65 1.36
CA TRP A 36 15.10 19.46 1.35
C TRP A 36 13.86 19.61 0.47
N LEU A 37 13.71 20.75 -0.21
CA LEU A 37 12.56 21.01 -1.06
C LEU A 37 12.37 19.93 -2.13
N ALA A 38 13.44 19.50 -2.80
CA ALA A 38 13.40 18.46 -3.81
C ALA A 38 12.88 17.12 -3.25
N HIS A 39 13.30 16.74 -2.05
CA HIS A 39 12.81 15.53 -1.38
C HIS A 39 11.32 15.62 -1.05
N ARG A 40 10.83 16.79 -0.63
CA ARG A 40 9.40 17.00 -0.39
C ARG A 40 8.58 16.98 -1.67
N LEU A 41 9.10 17.52 -2.77
CA LEU A 41 8.48 17.43 -4.10
C LEU A 41 8.39 15.98 -4.60
N ALA A 42 9.31 15.10 -4.18
CA ALA A 42 9.28 13.66 -4.50
C ALA A 42 8.34 12.84 -3.60
N SER A 43 7.74 13.44 -2.56
CA SER A 43 6.81 12.77 -1.65
C SER A 43 5.45 12.52 -2.31
N TYR A 44 4.74 11.50 -1.84
CA TYR A 44 3.38 11.15 -2.29
C TYR A 44 2.41 12.33 -2.24
N CYS A 45 2.51 13.18 -1.22
CA CYS A 45 1.63 14.34 -1.07
C CYS A 45 1.77 15.34 -2.25
N SER A 46 2.90 15.33 -2.94
CA SER A 46 3.22 16.28 -4.02
C SER A 46 2.77 15.81 -5.40
N HIS A 47 1.90 14.80 -5.46
CA HIS A 47 1.40 14.27 -6.72
C HIS A 47 0.50 15.28 -7.46
N LEU A 48 0.74 15.44 -8.76
CA LEU A 48 -0.05 16.31 -9.63
C LEU A 48 -1.12 15.49 -10.36
N ALA A 49 -2.37 15.71 -9.98
CA ALA A 49 -3.52 15.17 -10.70
C ALA A 49 -3.97 16.12 -11.82
N HIS A 50 -4.76 15.59 -12.76
CA HIS A 50 -5.36 16.39 -13.82
C HIS A 50 -6.26 17.50 -13.23
N PRO A 51 -6.15 18.77 -13.67
CA PRO A 51 -6.87 19.89 -13.07
C PRO A 51 -8.39 19.74 -13.06
N GLN A 52 -8.95 19.09 -14.08
CA GLN A 52 -10.40 18.84 -14.21
C GLN A 52 -10.82 17.45 -13.71
N PHE A 53 -9.87 16.53 -13.56
CA PHE A 53 -10.14 15.12 -13.24
C PHE A 53 -9.18 14.64 -12.14
N PRO A 54 -9.45 14.93 -10.86
CA PRO A 54 -8.50 14.68 -9.76
C PRO A 54 -8.09 13.21 -9.55
N LEU A 55 -8.86 12.26 -10.09
CA LEU A 55 -8.54 10.83 -10.05
C LEU A 55 -7.60 10.37 -11.18
N ILE A 56 -7.29 11.25 -12.14
CA ILE A 56 -6.39 10.96 -13.25
C ILE A 56 -5.01 11.53 -12.93
N GLY A 57 -4.03 10.63 -12.79
CA GLY A 57 -2.62 10.97 -12.68
C GLY A 57 -1.87 10.86 -14.02
N THR A 58 -0.59 11.18 -14.00
CA THR A 58 0.33 11.07 -15.16
C THR A 58 1.17 9.78 -15.15
N GLY A 59 0.90 8.89 -14.21
CA GLY A 59 1.62 7.64 -14.01
C GLY A 59 1.38 6.58 -15.09
N PRO A 60 2.15 5.47 -15.05
CA PRO A 60 2.09 4.39 -16.03
C PRO A 60 0.83 3.52 -15.93
N PHE A 61 0.10 3.61 -14.81
CA PHE A 61 -1.15 2.91 -14.60
C PHE A 61 -2.27 3.90 -14.24
N ARG A 62 -3.48 3.58 -14.68
CA ARG A 62 -4.71 4.32 -14.36
C ARG A 62 -5.67 3.45 -13.56
N LEU A 63 -6.42 4.05 -12.65
CA LEU A 63 -7.48 3.38 -11.90
C LEU A 63 -8.67 3.11 -12.82
N THR A 64 -9.07 1.84 -12.97
CA THR A 64 -10.24 1.46 -13.78
C THR A 64 -11.37 0.88 -12.95
N GLN A 65 -11.07 0.31 -11.78
CA GLN A 65 -12.07 -0.17 -10.83
C GLN A 65 -11.64 0.14 -9.40
N PHE A 66 -12.56 0.68 -8.61
CA PHE A 66 -12.37 0.94 -7.19
C PHE A 66 -13.64 0.56 -6.42
N THR A 67 -13.69 -0.70 -5.97
CA THR A 67 -14.78 -1.23 -5.12
C THR A 67 -14.23 -1.66 -3.76
N ALA A 68 -15.12 -2.07 -2.86
CA ALA A 68 -14.71 -2.56 -1.54
C ALA A 68 -13.93 -3.89 -1.61
N GLU A 69 -14.04 -4.63 -2.71
CA GLU A 69 -13.45 -5.95 -2.93
C GLU A 69 -12.24 -5.90 -3.88
N LEU A 70 -12.16 -4.90 -4.76
CA LEU A 70 -11.14 -4.86 -5.81
C LEU A 70 -10.75 -3.43 -6.15
N VAL A 71 -9.43 -3.20 -6.13
CA VAL A 71 -8.79 -2.06 -6.77
C VAL A 71 -8.03 -2.56 -7.99
N ARG A 72 -8.45 -2.12 -9.18
CA ARG A 72 -7.81 -2.51 -10.44
C ARG A 72 -7.17 -1.29 -11.10
N LEU A 73 -5.89 -1.44 -11.40
CA LEU A 73 -5.12 -0.50 -12.20
C LEU A 73 -4.81 -1.13 -13.56
N GLU A 74 -4.96 -0.39 -14.64
CA GLU A 74 -4.61 -0.84 -15.98
C GLU A 74 -3.51 0.03 -16.58
N SER A 75 -2.76 -0.52 -17.53
CA SER A 75 -1.77 0.22 -18.31
C SER A 75 -2.38 1.50 -18.88
N HIS A 76 -1.68 2.61 -18.71
CA HIS A 76 -2.10 3.90 -19.26
C HIS A 76 -1.49 4.08 -20.65
N ASP A 77 -2.33 4.07 -21.69
CA ASP A 77 -1.89 4.12 -23.10
C ASP A 77 -1.16 5.41 -23.48
N TYR A 78 -1.43 6.52 -22.78
CA TYR A 78 -0.79 7.82 -23.00
C TYR A 78 0.36 8.09 -22.01
N TYR A 79 0.91 7.05 -21.37
CA TYR A 79 2.08 7.22 -20.52
C TYR A 79 3.28 7.71 -21.34
N HIS A 80 3.91 8.78 -20.87
CA HIS A 80 4.90 9.54 -21.63
C HIS A 80 6.33 8.94 -21.56
N LEU A 81 6.55 7.94 -20.70
CA LEU A 81 7.81 7.21 -20.59
C LEU A 81 7.63 5.77 -21.05
N ARG A 82 8.64 4.92 -20.77
CA ARG A 82 8.57 3.50 -21.13
C ARG A 82 7.40 2.80 -20.43
N HIS A 83 6.54 2.17 -21.22
CA HIS A 83 5.43 1.39 -20.70
C HIS A 83 5.92 0.17 -19.92
N PRO A 84 5.31 -0.13 -18.75
CA PRO A 84 5.50 -1.39 -18.06
C PRO A 84 5.09 -2.58 -18.93
N LEU A 85 5.70 -3.74 -18.70
CA LEU A 85 5.29 -4.98 -19.36
C LEU A 85 3.94 -5.50 -18.85
N LEU A 86 3.54 -5.10 -17.63
CA LEU A 86 2.28 -5.48 -17.02
C LEU A 86 1.11 -4.72 -17.66
N LYS A 87 0.03 -5.45 -17.98
CA LYS A 87 -1.19 -4.88 -18.54
C LYS A 87 -2.18 -4.40 -17.48
N ALA A 88 -2.23 -5.08 -16.35
CA ALA A 88 -3.07 -4.73 -15.22
C ALA A 88 -2.43 -5.15 -13.89
N VAL A 89 -2.80 -4.45 -12.82
CA VAL A 89 -2.51 -4.78 -11.44
C VAL A 89 -3.85 -4.85 -10.71
N GLU A 90 -4.11 -5.97 -10.05
CA GLU A 90 -5.31 -6.17 -9.24
C GLU A 90 -4.92 -6.31 -7.78
N TYR A 91 -5.56 -5.51 -6.94
CA TYR A 91 -5.47 -5.60 -5.50
C TYR A 91 -6.83 -6.02 -4.95
N TRP A 92 -6.91 -7.30 -4.58
CA TRP A 92 -8.10 -7.92 -4.03
C TRP A 92 -8.17 -7.69 -2.52
N ILE A 93 -9.24 -7.04 -2.08
CA ILE A 93 -9.54 -6.81 -0.67
C ILE A 93 -10.47 -7.93 -0.22
N THR A 94 -9.94 -8.87 0.55
CA THR A 94 -10.75 -9.92 1.17
C THR A 94 -11.28 -9.40 2.50
N PRO A 95 -12.60 -9.18 2.67
CA PRO A 95 -13.18 -8.85 3.96
C PRO A 95 -12.82 -9.93 4.99
N PRO A 96 -12.82 -9.66 6.30
CA PRO A 96 -12.40 -10.61 7.33
C PRO A 96 -13.34 -11.83 7.44
N LEU A 97 -13.22 -12.76 6.49
CA LEU A 97 -13.71 -14.14 6.54
C LEU A 97 -12.59 -15.10 6.98
N CYS A 98 -11.35 -14.60 7.13
CA CYS A 98 -10.18 -15.36 7.57
C CYS A 98 -9.74 -15.03 9.01
N ARG A 99 -10.69 -14.98 9.97
CA ARG A 99 -10.35 -15.05 11.41
C ARG A 99 -10.97 -16.26 12.12
N LYS A 100 -11.74 -17.11 11.40
CA LYS A 100 -12.48 -18.24 11.99
C LYS A 100 -12.22 -19.62 11.35
N ARG A 101 -11.16 -19.79 10.54
CA ARG A 101 -10.88 -21.09 9.90
C ARG A 101 -9.42 -21.56 9.91
N PHE A 102 -8.56 -20.94 10.72
CA PHE A 102 -7.22 -21.48 11.05
C PHE A 102 -7.14 -21.93 12.52
N GLY A 103 -8.10 -22.75 12.90
CA GLY A 103 -8.12 -23.50 14.15
C GLY A 103 -9.15 -24.61 13.98
N ASN A 104 -8.70 -25.87 14.01
CA ASN A 104 -9.47 -27.12 13.89
C ASN A 104 -9.28 -27.95 12.61
N GLN A 105 -8.21 -27.73 11.84
CA GLN A 105 -7.71 -28.77 10.92
C GLN A 105 -6.32 -29.28 11.33
N LEU A 106 -6.25 -29.79 12.55
CA LEU A 106 -5.40 -30.93 12.88
C LEU A 106 -6.32 -32.01 13.47
N SER A 107 -7.16 -32.58 12.61
CA SER A 107 -7.75 -33.90 12.89
C SER A 107 -6.62 -34.91 12.78
N ALA A 108 -5.95 -35.18 13.90
CA ALA A 108 -5.08 -36.35 14.02
C ALA A 108 -5.96 -37.60 14.02
N SER A 109 -6.27 -38.12 12.83
CA SER A 109 -6.79 -39.47 12.68
C SER A 109 -5.61 -40.45 12.64
N ARG A 110 -5.55 -41.26 13.71
CA ARG A 110 -4.98 -42.62 13.80
C ARG A 110 -3.49 -42.81 13.54
N ALA A 111 -2.80 -43.26 14.60
CA ALA A 111 -2.24 -44.62 14.62
C ALA A 111 -2.03 -45.08 16.08
N ASN A 112 -2.79 -46.11 16.47
CA ASN A 112 -2.48 -46.95 17.62
C ASN A 112 -1.13 -47.62 17.37
N HIS A 113 -0.13 -47.33 18.20
CA HIS A 113 0.96 -48.27 18.44
C HIS A 113 1.13 -48.47 19.94
N HIS A 114 0.48 -49.55 20.37
CA HIS A 114 0.61 -50.19 21.66
C HIS A 114 2.04 -50.75 21.76
N TRP A 115 2.90 -50.12 22.57
CA TRP A 115 4.14 -50.73 23.03
C TRP A 115 4.01 -51.07 24.51
N GLN A 116 3.81 -52.37 24.76
CA GLN A 116 4.05 -53.02 26.03
C GLN A 116 5.54 -52.96 26.34
N THR A 117 5.89 -52.50 27.53
CA THR A 117 7.05 -53.00 28.27
C THR A 117 6.62 -53.18 29.73
N GLY A 118 6.64 -54.42 30.20
CA GLY A 118 6.63 -54.75 31.64
C GLY A 118 7.85 -54.14 32.33
N GLY A 119 7.97 -54.08 33.63
CA GLY A 119 7.21 -54.61 34.74
C GLY A 119 8.11 -54.43 35.97
N ALA A 120 7.55 -54.13 37.14
CA ALA A 120 8.20 -54.41 38.43
C ALA A 120 7.16 -54.23 39.54
N ALA A 121 6.95 -55.30 40.28
CA ALA A 121 6.10 -55.40 41.46
C ALA A 121 6.60 -54.50 42.59
N THR A 122 5.71 -54.18 43.55
CA THR A 122 5.80 -54.49 45.01
C THR A 122 4.63 -53.74 45.68
N GLY A 123 3.55 -54.40 46.11
CA GLY A 123 3.39 -54.75 47.52
C GLY A 123 2.11 -54.11 48.11
N GLN A 124 1.04 -54.90 48.17
CA GLN A 124 -0.17 -54.73 49.00
C GLN A 124 0.15 -55.05 50.49
N PRO A 125 -0.80 -55.13 51.46
CA PRO A 125 -2.18 -54.59 51.58
C PRO A 125 -2.56 -54.07 53.02
N GLY A 126 -3.81 -53.62 53.17
CA GLY A 126 -4.62 -53.68 54.42
C GLY A 126 -4.64 -52.38 55.24
N GLN A 127 -5.76 -51.85 55.75
CA GLN A 127 -7.14 -52.32 55.94
C GLN A 127 -8.12 -51.18 55.69
#